data_AF-A0AAV4PAN0-F1
#
_entry.id   AF-A0AAV4PAN0-F1
#
_cell.length_a   1.000
_cell.length_b   1.000
_cell.length_c   1.000
_cell.angle_alpha   90.00
_cell.angle_beta   90.00
_cell.angle_gamma   90.00
#
_symmetry.space_group_name_H-M   'P 1'
#
loop_
_entity.id
_entity.type
_entity.pdbx_description
1 polymer ?
#
loop_
_entity_poly.entity_id
_entity_poly.type
_entity_poly.pdbx_seq_one_letter_code
_entity_poly.pdbx_strand_id
1 'polypeptide(L)'
;FIHYEEKNWMEDEYAGGCYTTVYAPGFFTRYGKVLREPIGKLHFAGTETATHWSGYMDGAVEAGERAAREILCKMGKITEDKIWLPEPPSKDVVAEPMEKTFFEEYTPSISGLLKIMTFSTFVGLASFVFMQYKTFTIEF
;
A
#
# COMPACT_ATOMS: atom_id res chain seq x y z
N PHE A 1 35.46 -26.09 8.02
CA PHE A 1 35.49 -24.62 8.17
C PHE A 1 34.06 -24.12 8.26
N ILE A 2 33.75 -23.33 9.27
CA ILE A 2 32.44 -22.66 9.38
C ILE A 2 32.75 -21.17 9.21
N HIS A 3 32.02 -20.50 8.32
CA HIS A 3 32.21 -19.09 7.93
C HIS A 3 30.98 -18.26 8.34
N TYR A 4 31.19 -17.00 8.71
CA TYR A 4 30.17 -16.08 9.21
C TYR A 4 30.51 -14.64 8.78
N GLU A 5 29.49 -13.89 8.38
CA GLU A 5 29.57 -12.47 7.99
C GLU A 5 28.33 -11.74 8.53
N GLU A 6 28.51 -10.50 8.97
CA GLU A 6 27.44 -9.63 9.47
C GLU A 6 27.68 -8.17 9.12
N LYS A 7 26.60 -7.36 9.13
CA LYS A 7 26.66 -5.91 8.98
C LYS A 7 25.59 -5.27 9.85
N ASN A 8 26.02 -4.43 10.79
CA ASN A 8 25.13 -3.55 11.52
C ASN A 8 24.92 -2.25 10.72
N TRP A 9 23.73 -2.09 10.13
CA TRP A 9 23.39 -0.90 9.35
C TRP A 9 23.07 0.34 10.21
N MET A 10 22.80 0.15 11.50
CA MET A 10 22.55 1.27 12.41
C MET A 10 23.81 2.08 12.73
N GLU A 11 24.99 1.48 12.52
CA GLU A 11 26.29 2.12 12.73
C GLU A 11 26.79 2.86 11.48
N ASP A 12 26.09 2.76 10.36
CA ASP A 12 26.49 3.41 9.12
C ASP A 12 26.03 4.87 9.10
N GLU A 13 26.96 5.80 9.37
CA GLU A 13 26.66 7.24 9.47
C GLU A 13 26.08 7.85 8.19
N TYR A 14 26.36 7.25 7.02
CA TYR A 14 25.89 7.73 5.73
C TYR A 14 24.53 7.14 5.31
N ALA A 15 24.10 6.05 5.97
CA ALA A 15 22.78 5.45 5.74
C ALA A 15 21.77 5.82 6.84
N GLY A 16 22.22 5.92 8.09
CA GLY A 16 21.36 6.14 9.26
C GLY A 16 20.51 4.94 9.68
N GLY A 17 20.62 3.81 8.97
CA GLY A 17 19.85 2.59 9.17
C GLY A 17 19.53 1.87 7.87
N CYS A 18 18.65 0.87 7.95
CA CYS A 18 18.16 0.07 6.82
C CYS A 18 16.76 -0.48 7.17
N TYR A 19 15.84 -0.73 6.23
CA TYR A 19 15.96 -0.58 4.77
C TYR A 19 15.73 0.85 4.26
N THR A 20 14.86 1.60 4.91
CA THR A 20 14.39 2.90 4.41
C THR A 20 13.84 3.74 5.56
N THR A 21 13.49 4.98 5.24
CA THR A 21 12.82 5.89 6.17
C THR A 21 11.41 5.41 6.51
N VAL A 22 11.10 5.34 7.81
CA VAL A 22 9.74 5.12 8.32
C VAL A 22 9.20 6.43 8.88
N TYR A 23 7.95 6.72 8.57
CA TYR A 23 7.31 7.99 8.90
C TYR A 23 6.45 7.87 10.15
N ALA A 24 6.63 8.80 11.09
CA ALA A 24 5.80 8.88 12.29
C ALA A 24 4.33 9.24 11.96
N PRO A 25 3.37 8.92 12.84
CA PRO A 25 1.97 9.29 12.64
C PRO A 25 1.77 10.78 12.33
N GLY A 26 1.00 11.07 11.28
CA GLY A 26 0.71 12.44 10.84
C GLY A 26 1.78 13.09 9.97
N PHE A 27 2.93 12.44 9.74
CA PHE A 27 3.97 12.99 8.86
C PHE A 27 3.47 13.16 7.43
N PHE A 28 2.93 12.10 6.80
CA PHE A 28 2.53 12.14 5.40
C PHE A 28 1.43 13.17 5.10
N THR A 29 0.47 13.35 6.01
CA THR A 29 -0.60 14.33 5.81
C THR A 29 -0.11 15.77 5.93
N ARG A 30 0.96 16.03 6.69
CA ARG A 30 1.55 17.36 6.85
C ARG A 30 2.64 17.67 5.83
N TYR A 31 3.52 16.71 5.53
CA TYR A 31 4.77 16.92 4.80
C TYR A 31 4.95 15.99 3.59
N GLY A 32 4.07 15.01 3.37
CA GLY A 32 4.24 14.03 2.28
C GLY A 32 4.31 14.65 0.88
N LYS A 33 3.63 15.79 0.67
CA LYS A 33 3.62 16.49 -0.62
C LYS A 33 4.98 17.08 -1.01
N VAL A 34 5.80 17.45 -0.04
CA VAL A 34 7.07 18.17 -0.28
C VAL A 34 8.27 17.22 -0.40
N LEU A 35 8.09 15.91 -0.18
CA LEU A 35 9.17 14.92 -0.16
C LEU A 35 10.04 14.91 -1.43
N ARG A 36 9.45 15.24 -2.57
CA ARG A 36 10.13 15.28 -3.88
C ARG A 36 9.90 16.59 -4.63
N GLU A 37 9.42 17.62 -3.94
CA GLU A 37 9.21 18.93 -4.55
C GLU A 37 10.57 19.60 -4.82
N PRO A 38 10.89 19.98 -6.07
CA PRO A 38 12.17 20.63 -6.36
C PRO A 38 12.31 21.98 -5.67
N ILE A 39 13.49 22.26 -5.11
CA ILE A 39 13.83 23.58 -4.55
C ILE A 39 14.77 24.29 -5.51
N GLY A 40 14.21 25.14 -6.38
CA GLY A 40 14.96 25.88 -7.39
C GLY A 40 15.60 24.95 -8.44
N LYS A 41 16.92 24.78 -8.36
CA LYS A 41 17.71 23.85 -9.20
C LYS A 41 18.02 22.52 -8.51
N LEU A 42 17.63 22.36 -7.24
CA LEU A 42 17.80 21.12 -6.50
C LEU A 42 16.60 20.21 -6.76
N HIS A 43 16.87 19.00 -7.21
CA HIS A 43 15.89 17.95 -7.44
C HIS A 43 16.20 16.77 -6.52
N PHE A 44 15.16 16.10 -6.01
CA PHE A 44 15.29 15.05 -5.01
C PHE A 44 14.99 13.68 -5.60
N ALA A 45 15.97 12.79 -5.51
CA ALA A 45 15.87 11.36 -5.82
C ALA A 45 15.91 10.55 -4.52
N GLY A 46 16.41 9.31 -4.58
CA GLY A 46 16.41 8.38 -3.45
C GLY A 46 15.11 7.60 -3.37
N THR A 47 15.18 6.35 -2.90
CA THR A 47 14.06 5.40 -2.96
C THR A 47 12.82 5.90 -2.22
N GLU A 48 13.00 6.70 -1.18
CA GLU A 48 11.96 7.36 -0.39
C GLU A 48 11.07 8.31 -1.21
N THR A 49 11.54 8.76 -2.38
CA THR A 49 10.81 9.67 -3.27
C THR A 49 10.08 8.94 -4.41
N ALA A 50 10.23 7.63 -4.53
CA ALA A 50 9.55 6.79 -5.51
C ALA A 50 8.04 6.68 -5.26
N THR A 51 7.32 6.21 -6.26
CA THR A 51 5.87 5.97 -6.20
C THR A 51 5.52 4.48 -6.29
N HIS A 52 6.38 3.68 -6.91
CA HIS A 52 6.36 2.23 -6.88
C HIS A 52 7.59 1.72 -6.12
N TRP A 53 7.39 0.72 -5.26
CA TRP A 53 8.45 0.07 -4.48
C TRP A 53 9.42 1.01 -3.74
N SER A 54 8.90 2.12 -3.19
CA SER A 54 9.66 2.99 -2.28
C SER A 54 10.26 2.18 -1.13
N GLY A 55 11.54 2.39 -0.85
CA GLY A 55 12.32 1.62 0.12
C GLY A 55 13.10 0.45 -0.45
N TYR A 56 12.97 0.18 -1.75
CA TYR A 56 13.69 -0.88 -2.47
C TYR A 56 14.65 -0.30 -3.52
N MET A 57 15.51 -1.17 -4.06
CA MET A 57 16.39 -0.81 -5.18
C MET A 57 15.61 -0.33 -6.41
N ASP A 58 14.44 -0.92 -6.68
CA ASP A 58 13.55 -0.52 -7.78
C ASP A 58 13.09 0.94 -7.62
N GLY A 59 12.61 1.31 -6.43
CA GLY A 59 12.28 2.70 -6.11
C GLY A 59 13.48 3.65 -6.24
N ALA A 60 14.70 3.19 -5.93
CA ALA A 60 15.91 4.00 -6.11
C ALA A 60 16.16 4.31 -7.60
N VAL A 61 15.95 3.34 -8.49
CA VAL A 61 16.02 3.52 -9.95
C VAL A 61 14.92 4.46 -10.42
N GLU A 62 13.66 4.19 -10.08
CA GLU A 62 12.52 5.02 -10.47
C GLU A 62 12.76 6.49 -10.09
N ALA A 63 13.10 6.75 -8.83
CA ALA A 63 13.34 8.09 -8.31
C ALA A 63 14.54 8.78 -8.96
N GLY A 64 15.64 8.06 -9.17
CA GLY A 64 16.85 8.58 -9.79
C GLY A 64 16.62 9.01 -11.24
N GLU A 65 16.01 8.15 -12.04
CA GLU A 65 15.71 8.48 -13.43
C GLU A 65 14.67 9.60 -13.54
N ARG A 66 13.62 9.57 -12.71
CA ARG A 66 12.60 10.62 -12.69
C ARG A 66 13.21 11.98 -12.34
N ALA A 67 14.06 12.07 -11.32
CA ALA A 67 14.76 13.31 -10.98
C ALA A 67 15.69 13.79 -12.11
N ALA A 68 16.39 12.88 -12.79
CA ALA A 68 17.19 13.22 -13.97
C ALA A 68 16.31 13.77 -15.12
N ARG A 69 15.14 13.18 -15.35
CA ARG A 69 14.17 13.63 -16.35
C ARG A 69 13.53 14.98 -15.99
N GLU A 70 13.29 15.27 -14.72
CA GLU A 70 12.88 16.61 -14.27
C GLU A 70 13.92 17.68 -14.65
N ILE A 71 15.21 17.38 -14.46
CA ILE A 71 16.31 18.27 -14.86
C ILE A 71 16.37 18.42 -16.38
N LEU A 72 16.30 17.32 -17.13
CA LEU A 72 16.27 17.35 -18.60
C LEU A 72 15.08 18.16 -19.14
N CYS A 73 13.91 18.06 -18.49
CA CYS A 73 12.74 18.85 -18.83
C CYS A 73 13.00 20.34 -18.59
N LYS A 74 13.57 20.72 -17.44
CA LYS A 74 13.97 22.12 -17.17
C LYS A 74 15.02 22.65 -18.16
N MET A 75 15.87 21.78 -18.68
CA MET A 75 16.85 22.12 -19.72
C MET A 75 16.25 22.18 -21.14
N GLY A 76 14.95 21.92 -21.30
CA GLY A 76 14.28 21.87 -22.60
C GLY A 76 14.72 20.70 -23.49
N LYS A 77 15.30 19.64 -22.91
CA LYS A 77 15.74 18.44 -23.63
C LYS A 77 14.62 17.43 -23.87
N ILE A 78 13.65 17.39 -22.96
CA ILE A 78 12.46 16.56 -23.03
C ILE A 78 11.23 17.39 -22.63
N THR A 79 10.04 16.88 -22.92
CA THR A 79 8.75 17.44 -22.52
C THR A 79 8.30 16.89 -21.16
N GLU A 80 7.36 17.58 -20.51
CA GLU A 80 6.87 17.24 -19.17
C GLU A 80 6.20 15.85 -19.10
N ASP A 81 5.53 15.42 -20.17
CA ASP A 81 4.93 14.08 -20.28
C ASP A 81 5.96 12.94 -20.24
N LYS A 82 7.25 13.25 -20.43
CA LYS A 82 8.34 12.28 -20.37
C LYS A 82 9.01 12.20 -19.01
N ILE A 83 8.61 12.98 -18.02
CA ILE A 83 9.20 12.90 -16.68
C ILE A 83 8.84 11.57 -16.00
N TRP A 84 7.55 11.21 -16.07
CA TRP A 84 7.01 9.98 -15.50
C TRP A 84 6.75 8.99 -16.63
N LEU A 85 7.56 7.93 -16.68
CA LEU A 85 7.44 6.88 -17.69
C LEU A 85 7.17 5.56 -16.98
N PRO A 86 6.18 4.77 -17.45
CA PRO A 86 6.00 3.41 -16.97
C PRO A 86 7.11 2.53 -17.52
N GLU A 87 7.66 1.66 -16.67
CA GLU A 87 8.63 0.65 -17.09
C GLU A 87 7.89 -0.53 -17.74
N PRO A 88 8.33 -1.02 -18.92
CA PRO A 88 7.76 -2.24 -19.50
C PRO A 88 7.99 -3.45 -18.58
N PRO A 89 7.06 -4.43 -18.54
CA PRO A 89 7.22 -5.63 -17.73
C PRO A 89 8.48 -6.42 -18.11
N SER A 90 9.19 -6.94 -17.11
CA SER A 90 10.33 -7.84 -17.34
C SER A 90 9.87 -9.12 -18.06
N LYS A 91 10.69 -9.57 -19.02
CA LYS A 91 10.47 -10.84 -19.74
C LYS A 91 10.99 -12.04 -18.95
N ASP A 92 11.98 -11.83 -18.08
CA ASP A 92 12.67 -12.88 -17.36
C ASP A 92 12.04 -13.15 -15.99
N VAL A 93 11.43 -12.13 -15.39
CA VAL A 93 10.72 -12.21 -14.10
C VAL A 93 9.31 -11.68 -14.28
N VAL A 94 8.39 -12.57 -14.63
CA VAL A 94 6.99 -12.25 -14.88
C VAL A 94 6.23 -12.17 -13.56
N ALA A 95 5.46 -11.09 -13.37
CA ALA A 95 4.59 -10.92 -12.21
C ALA A 95 3.27 -11.67 -12.42
N GLU A 96 3.07 -12.73 -11.64
CA GLU A 96 1.78 -13.43 -11.59
C GLU A 96 0.75 -12.59 -10.79
N PRO A 97 -0.52 -12.54 -11.23
CA PRO A 97 -1.55 -11.80 -10.53
C PRO A 97 -1.83 -12.42 -9.15
N MET A 98 -2.00 -11.58 -8.14
CA MET A 98 -2.46 -12.01 -6.82
C MET A 98 -3.97 -12.21 -6.84
N GLU A 99 -4.41 -13.43 -7.10
CA GLU A 99 -5.83 -13.81 -7.06
C GLU A 99 -6.27 -14.09 -5.62
N LYS A 100 -7.48 -13.66 -5.27
CA LYS A 100 -8.13 -13.99 -3.99
C LYS A 100 -9.14 -15.09 -4.20
N THR A 101 -9.21 -16.01 -3.24
CA THR A 101 -10.27 -17.00 -3.18
C THR A 101 -11.60 -16.37 -2.78
N PHE A 102 -12.70 -17.05 -3.08
CA PHE A 102 -14.03 -16.66 -2.61
C PHE A 102 -14.06 -16.44 -1.09
N PHE A 103 -13.45 -17.32 -0.30
CA PHE A 103 -13.48 -17.17 1.15
C PHE A 103 -12.62 -16.01 1.65
N GLU A 104 -11.48 -15.71 1.03
CA GLU A 104 -10.69 -14.52 1.38
C GLU A 104 -11.42 -13.21 1.04
N GLU A 105 -12.24 -13.22 0.00
CA GLU A 105 -13.00 -12.04 -0.44
C GLU A 105 -14.28 -11.81 0.37
N TYR A 106 -15.05 -12.88 0.65
CA TYR A 106 -16.40 -12.77 1.21
C TYR A 106 -16.53 -13.13 2.69
N THR A 107 -15.50 -13.71 3.32
CA THR A 107 -15.58 -13.98 4.77
C THR A 107 -15.65 -12.66 5.54
N PRO A 108 -16.69 -12.46 6.37
CA PRO A 108 -16.82 -11.21 7.11
C PRO A 108 -15.71 -11.07 8.16
N SER A 109 -15.38 -9.83 8.51
CA SER A 109 -14.58 -9.56 9.71
C SER A 109 -15.31 -10.03 10.97
N ILE A 110 -14.61 -10.13 12.11
CA ILE A 110 -15.22 -10.53 13.39
C ILE A 110 -16.41 -9.64 13.75
N SER A 111 -16.30 -8.33 13.55
CA SER A 111 -17.41 -7.40 13.81
C SER A 111 -18.54 -7.56 12.79
N GLY A 112 -18.23 -7.89 11.53
CA GLY A 112 -19.22 -8.26 10.52
C GLY A 112 -19.97 -9.53 10.90
N LEU A 113 -19.26 -10.56 11.37
CA LEU A 113 -19.84 -11.82 11.83
C LEU A 113 -20.79 -11.60 13.00
N LEU A 114 -20.38 -10.84 14.03
CA LEU A 114 -21.24 -10.52 15.17
C LEU A 114 -22.52 -9.78 14.75
N LYS A 115 -22.43 -8.87 13.77
CA LYS A 115 -23.61 -8.19 13.21
C LYS A 115 -24.54 -9.17 12.50
N ILE A 116 -23.98 -10.08 11.68
CA ILE A 116 -24.76 -11.12 10.98
C ILE A 116 -25.44 -12.03 11.99
N MET A 117 -24.74 -12.47 13.03
CA MET A 117 -25.30 -13.29 14.12
C MET A 117 -26.41 -12.56 14.87
N THR A 118 -26.22 -11.27 15.17
CA THR A 118 -27.23 -10.47 15.87
C THR A 118 -28.49 -10.33 15.00
N PHE A 119 -28.32 -10.03 13.71
CA PHE A 119 -29.41 -9.88 12.76
C PHE A 119 -30.17 -11.20 12.53
N SER A 120 -29.45 -12.30 12.29
CA SER A 120 -30.07 -13.61 12.08
C SER A 120 -30.84 -14.08 13.31
N THR A 121 -30.29 -13.84 14.51
CA THR A 121 -30.96 -14.14 15.78
C THR A 121 -32.23 -13.30 15.95
N PHE A 122 -32.18 -11.99 15.66
CA PHE A 122 -33.34 -11.10 15.74
C PHE A 122 -34.45 -11.51 14.77
N VAL A 123 -34.10 -11.76 13.50
CA VAL A 123 -35.05 -12.23 12.48
C VAL A 123 -35.64 -13.60 12.85
N GLY A 124 -34.81 -14.50 13.37
CA GLY A 124 -35.24 -15.81 13.85
C GLY A 124 -36.27 -15.71 14.98
N LEU A 125 -35.99 -14.88 16.00
CA LEU A 125 -36.90 -14.64 17.12
C LEU A 125 -38.23 -14.00 16.67
N ALA A 126 -38.18 -12.97 15.81
CA ALA A 126 -39.37 -12.32 15.30
C ALA A 126 -40.26 -13.28 14.50
N SER A 127 -39.66 -14.14 13.68
CA SER A 127 -40.38 -15.17 12.91
C SER A 127 -41.05 -16.20 13.82
N PHE A 128 -40.34 -16.63 14.88
CA PHE A 128 -40.88 -17.55 15.87
C PHE A 128 -42.10 -16.96 16.60
N VAL A 129 -42.01 -15.70 17.04
CA VAL A 129 -43.13 -15.00 17.70
C VAL A 129 -44.32 -14.86 16.77
N PHE A 130 -44.11 -14.49 15.50
CA PHE A 130 -45.18 -14.39 14.51
C PHE A 130 -45.89 -15.73 14.27
N MET A 131 -45.15 -16.84 14.20
CA MET A 131 -45.74 -18.18 14.08
C MET A 131 -46.58 -18.55 15.30
N GLN A 132 -46.09 -18.32 16.51
CA GLN A 132 -46.85 -18.58 17.75
C GLN A 132 -48.15 -17.76 17.79
N TYR A 133 -48.08 -16.48 17.42
CA TYR A 133 -49.26 -15.63 17.33
C TYR A 133 -50.27 -16.18 16.31
N LYS A 134 -49.82 -16.59 15.13
CA LYS A 134 -50.69 -17.18 14.09
C LYS A 134 -51.35 -18.48 14.54
N THR A 135 -50.61 -19.40 15.16
CA THR A 135 -51.16 -20.66 15.68
C THR A 135 -52.25 -20.40 16.71
N PHE A 136 -51.98 -19.49 17.67
CA PHE A 136 -52.97 -19.12 18.68
C PHE A 136 -54.23 -18.47 18.09
N THR A 137 -54.10 -17.69 17.02
CA THR A 137 -55.25 -17.01 16.38
C THR A 137 -56.08 -17.93 15.47
N ILE A 138 -55.55 -19.10 15.06
CA ILE A 138 -56.27 -20.08 14.22
C ILE A 138 -57.02 -21.11 15.08
N GLU A 139 -56.59 -21.33 16.34
CA GLU A 139 -57.26 -22.24 17.29
C GLU A 139 -58.47 -21.60 18.02
N PHE A 140 -58.83 -20.36 17.70
CA PHE A 140 -60.05 -19.66 18.15
C PHE A 140 -60.88 -19.17 16.96
#